data_AF-A0A061B6L0-F1
#
_entry.id   AF-A0A061B6L0-F1
#
_cell.length_a   1.000
_cell.length_b   1.000
_cell.length_c   1.000
_cell.angle_alpha   90.00
_cell.angle_beta   90.00
_cell.angle_gamma   90.00
#
_symmetry.space_group_name_H-M   'P 1'
#
loop_
_entity.id
_entity.type
_entity.pdbx_description
1 polymer ?
#
loop_
_entity_poly.entity_id
_entity_poly.type
_entity_poly.pdbx_seq_one_letter_code
_entity_poly.pdbx_strand_id
1 'polypeptide(L)'
;MELHVWGTTDQLAILDADCLAATWYMALAVPHTDFTIVTSSNTDLSSSGRLPVLTHSEGQADGFLDIIRFLRTKGYDLAADESLTKEQTAINYGLLMYVQDKLELITEYTLYLNKDNYEKYTRSIYSLYLPFPMQYNTPLQYRSHARANCARIGLKVEDKTDVEEEMLKNVPTVSKVQQLKHDNMIEEKLVLKNSVTNMKCINQLQESIRVINQLQLELGSHPVDNIFSTTTMTSSDLLLLAHLYIITHKDLPDQFIRSFLQRTSPEILARVDQNLKVVQDAISKIQRRGPTFWESPNIVNAVRHLVV
;
A
#
# COMPACT_ATOMS: atom_id res chain seq x y z
N MET A 1 -11.22 0.68 -21.80
CA MET A 1 -10.12 0.09 -21.00
C MET A 1 -10.69 -0.41 -19.69
N GLU A 2 -10.14 -1.46 -19.10
CA GLU A 2 -10.64 -1.97 -17.81
C GLU A 2 -9.50 -2.07 -16.80
N LEU A 3 -9.65 -1.41 -15.66
CA LEU A 3 -8.66 -1.41 -14.59
C LEU A 3 -9.10 -2.38 -13.48
N HIS A 4 -8.36 -3.46 -13.32
CA HIS A 4 -8.58 -4.49 -12.32
C HIS A 4 -7.84 -4.13 -11.02
N VAL A 5 -8.59 -4.00 -9.93
CA VAL A 5 -8.08 -3.59 -8.61
C VAL A 5 -8.67 -4.42 -7.48
N TRP A 6 -8.08 -4.28 -6.29
CA TRP A 6 -8.64 -4.76 -5.03
C TRP A 6 -9.84 -3.93 -4.60
N GLY A 7 -10.92 -4.59 -4.19
CA GLY A 7 -12.10 -3.92 -3.64
C GLY A 7 -13.39 -4.72 -3.77
N THR A 8 -14.49 -4.06 -3.43
CA THR A 8 -15.86 -4.48 -3.71
C THR A 8 -16.53 -3.47 -4.66
N THR A 9 -17.71 -3.81 -5.18
CA THR A 9 -18.48 -2.90 -6.06
C THR A 9 -18.69 -1.52 -5.45
N ASP A 10 -18.85 -1.45 -4.14
CA ASP A 10 -19.19 -0.22 -3.42
C ASP A 10 -17.95 0.54 -2.93
N GLN A 11 -16.83 -0.16 -2.66
CA GLN A 11 -15.65 0.41 -2.01
C GLN A 11 -14.34 -0.16 -2.55
N LEU A 12 -13.37 0.73 -2.82
CA LEU A 12 -12.00 0.35 -3.16
C LEU A 12 -11.25 -0.11 -1.92
N ALA A 13 -10.39 -1.13 -2.06
CA ALA A 13 -9.64 -1.64 -0.92
C ALA A 13 -8.51 -0.69 -0.52
N ILE A 14 -8.41 -0.41 0.79
CA ILE A 14 -7.31 0.34 1.39
C ILE A 14 -6.25 -0.68 1.87
N LEU A 15 -5.68 -1.40 0.90
CA LEU A 15 -4.69 -2.46 1.12
C LEU A 15 -3.43 -2.30 0.26
N ASP A 16 -3.58 -1.69 -0.91
CA ASP A 16 -2.54 -1.62 -1.92
C ASP A 16 -2.47 -0.20 -2.50
N ALA A 17 -1.30 0.41 -2.36
CA ALA A 17 -1.05 1.78 -2.76
C ALA A 17 -1.08 1.93 -4.28
N ASP A 18 -0.57 0.93 -5.01
CA ASP A 18 -0.52 0.96 -6.47
C ASP A 18 -1.94 0.91 -7.05
N CYS A 19 -2.82 0.09 -6.48
CA CYS A 19 -4.23 0.03 -6.87
C CYS A 19 -4.95 1.37 -6.68
N LEU A 20 -4.73 2.01 -5.53
CA LEU A 20 -5.32 3.33 -5.26
C LEU A 20 -4.74 4.39 -6.20
N ALA A 21 -3.41 4.47 -6.32
CA ALA A 21 -2.74 5.43 -7.18
C ALA A 21 -3.15 5.28 -8.65
N ALA A 22 -3.23 4.05 -9.18
CA ALA A 22 -3.69 3.78 -10.54
C ALA A 22 -5.14 4.24 -10.75
N THR A 23 -6.00 3.95 -9.77
CA THR A 23 -7.40 4.38 -9.82
C THR A 23 -7.51 5.90 -9.84
N TRP A 24 -6.72 6.59 -9.01
CA TRP A 24 -6.70 8.04 -8.93
C TRP A 24 -6.12 8.68 -10.18
N TYR A 25 -5.08 8.08 -10.74
CA TYR A 25 -4.48 8.53 -12.00
C TYR A 25 -5.51 8.44 -13.13
N MET A 26 -6.19 7.30 -13.29
CA MET A 26 -7.23 7.15 -14.31
C MET A 26 -8.40 8.10 -14.08
N ALA A 27 -8.80 8.34 -12.83
CA ALA A 27 -9.85 9.29 -12.46
C ALA A 27 -9.57 10.71 -12.95
N LEU A 28 -8.30 11.12 -12.98
CA LEU A 28 -7.88 12.49 -13.27
C LEU A 28 -7.38 12.67 -14.71
N ALA A 29 -6.77 11.64 -15.31
CA ALA A 29 -6.14 11.72 -16.63
C ALA A 29 -7.05 11.23 -17.77
N VAL A 30 -7.98 10.30 -17.52
CA VAL A 30 -8.74 9.62 -18.57
C VAL A 30 -10.21 10.07 -18.52
N PRO A 31 -10.85 10.37 -19.67
CA PRO A 31 -12.29 10.59 -19.72
C PRO A 31 -13.07 9.40 -19.14
N HIS A 32 -14.06 9.67 -18.29
CA HIS A 32 -14.79 8.62 -17.56
C HIS A 32 -15.57 7.65 -18.46
N THR A 33 -15.76 7.97 -19.74
CA THR A 33 -16.40 7.10 -20.73
C THR A 33 -15.47 6.02 -21.29
N ASP A 34 -14.16 6.23 -21.17
CA ASP A 34 -13.16 5.45 -21.91
C ASP A 34 -12.58 4.31 -21.06
N PHE A 35 -12.95 4.28 -19.78
CA PHE A 35 -12.54 3.23 -18.86
C PHE A 35 -13.60 2.84 -17.83
N THR A 36 -13.39 1.67 -17.24
CA THR A 36 -14.21 1.16 -16.14
C THR A 36 -13.29 0.54 -15.09
N ILE A 37 -13.60 0.77 -13.81
CA ILE A 37 -12.91 0.13 -12.70
C ILE A 37 -13.60 -1.19 -12.37
N VAL A 38 -12.83 -2.27 -12.37
CA VAL A 38 -13.29 -3.63 -12.09
C VAL A 38 -12.68 -4.09 -10.77
N THR A 39 -13.50 -4.25 -9.74
CA THR A 39 -13.04 -4.75 -8.44
C THR A 39 -12.95 -6.27 -8.44
N SER A 40 -12.05 -6.79 -9.27
CA SER A 40 -11.89 -8.22 -9.48
C SER A 40 -11.23 -8.93 -8.31
N SER A 41 -10.31 -8.26 -7.60
CA SER A 41 -9.57 -8.86 -6.47
C SER A 41 -8.90 -10.21 -6.85
N ASN A 42 -8.57 -10.39 -8.13
CA ASN A 42 -7.99 -11.62 -8.66
C ASN A 42 -6.58 -11.34 -9.23
N THR A 43 -5.55 -11.79 -8.51
CA THR A 43 -4.15 -11.64 -8.91
C THR A 43 -3.77 -12.48 -10.12
N ASP A 44 -4.52 -13.55 -10.44
CA ASP A 44 -4.21 -14.45 -11.55
C ASP A 44 -4.44 -13.82 -12.93
N LEU A 45 -5.15 -12.68 -12.96
CA LEU A 45 -5.30 -11.85 -14.16
C LEU A 45 -3.99 -11.13 -14.52
N SER A 46 -3.09 -10.96 -13.55
CA SER A 46 -1.81 -10.29 -13.73
C SER A 46 -0.73 -11.28 -14.14
N SER A 47 0.10 -10.93 -15.12
CA SER A 47 1.28 -11.74 -15.44
C SER A 47 2.33 -11.67 -14.33
N SER A 48 2.35 -10.56 -13.57
CA SER A 48 3.21 -10.37 -12.41
C SER A 48 2.66 -11.00 -11.11
N GLY A 49 1.41 -11.50 -11.13
CA GLY A 49 0.72 -11.96 -9.91
C GLY A 49 0.36 -10.84 -8.94
N ARG A 50 0.35 -9.58 -9.39
CA ARG A 50 0.00 -8.40 -8.59
C ARG A 50 -1.05 -7.54 -9.29
N LEU A 51 -2.00 -7.03 -8.52
CA LEU A 51 -2.84 -5.90 -8.94
C LEU A 51 -2.10 -4.60 -8.62
N PRO A 52 -2.40 -3.48 -9.30
CA PRO A 52 -3.40 -3.28 -10.34
C PRO A 52 -2.99 -3.84 -11.70
N VAL A 53 -3.99 -4.13 -12.55
CA VAL A 53 -3.79 -4.53 -13.95
C VAL A 53 -4.71 -3.74 -14.85
N LEU A 54 -4.18 -3.14 -15.91
CA LEU A 54 -4.97 -2.50 -16.96
C LEU A 54 -5.08 -3.43 -18.17
N THR A 55 -6.31 -3.78 -18.55
CA THR A 55 -6.59 -4.56 -19.76
C THR A 55 -7.12 -3.65 -20.87
N HIS A 56 -6.56 -3.85 -22.07
CA HIS A 56 -6.95 -3.17 -23.30
C HIS A 56 -6.96 -4.18 -24.46
N SER A 57 -7.65 -3.86 -25.56
CA SER A 57 -7.71 -4.73 -26.75
C SER A 57 -6.35 -5.02 -27.37
N GLU A 58 -5.38 -4.12 -27.19
CA GLU A 58 -4.03 -4.20 -27.77
C GLU A 58 -2.97 -4.74 -26.80
N GLY A 59 -3.31 -4.98 -25.53
CA GLY A 59 -2.35 -5.46 -24.55
C GLY A 59 -2.79 -5.25 -23.10
N GLN A 60 -1.89 -5.64 -22.19
CA GLN A 60 -2.07 -5.57 -20.75
C GLN A 60 -0.86 -4.88 -20.12
N ALA A 61 -1.09 -4.08 -19.08
CA ALA A 61 -0.05 -3.45 -18.27
C ALA A 61 -0.27 -3.76 -16.79
N ASP A 62 0.78 -4.25 -16.13
CA ASP A 62 0.75 -4.71 -14.74
C ASP A 62 1.50 -3.72 -13.84
N GLY A 63 0.88 -3.32 -12.73
CA GLY A 63 1.48 -2.38 -11.77
C GLY A 63 1.38 -0.91 -12.20
N PHE A 64 1.53 -0.01 -11.23
CA PHE A 64 1.23 1.41 -11.44
C PHE A 64 2.08 2.09 -12.54
N LEU A 65 3.39 1.80 -12.57
CA LEU A 65 4.32 2.43 -13.51
C LEU A 65 4.07 2.04 -14.97
N ASP A 66 3.87 0.74 -15.22
CA ASP A 66 3.61 0.25 -16.56
C ASP A 66 2.23 0.70 -17.04
N ILE A 67 1.26 0.81 -16.14
CA ILE A 67 -0.06 1.41 -16.44
C ILE A 67 0.10 2.87 -16.88
N ILE A 68 0.82 3.70 -16.13
CA ILE A 68 1.08 5.10 -16.53
C ILE A 68 1.77 5.16 -17.90
N ARG A 69 2.82 4.35 -18.07
CA ARG A 69 3.55 4.30 -19.34
C ARG A 69 2.63 3.91 -20.49
N PHE A 70 1.76 2.92 -20.31
CA PHE A 70 0.80 2.50 -21.31
C PHE A 70 -0.20 3.62 -21.64
N LEU A 71 -0.78 4.26 -20.61
CA LEU A 71 -1.73 5.37 -20.79
C LEU A 71 -1.10 6.55 -21.55
N ARG A 72 0.15 6.89 -21.24
CA ARG A 72 0.91 7.93 -21.97
C ARG A 72 1.10 7.58 -23.44
N THR A 73 1.31 6.31 -23.80
CA THR A 73 1.39 5.92 -25.22
C THR A 73 0.06 6.07 -25.96
N LYS A 74 -1.06 6.08 -25.23
CA LYS A 74 -2.41 6.36 -25.74
C LYS A 74 -2.78 7.84 -25.71
N GLY A 75 -1.88 8.71 -25.25
CA GLY A 75 -2.11 10.16 -25.18
C GLY A 75 -2.91 10.58 -23.95
N TYR A 76 -3.06 9.72 -22.95
CA TYR A 76 -3.63 10.08 -21.65
C TYR A 76 -2.49 10.37 -20.67
N ASP A 77 -2.40 11.60 -20.20
CA ASP A 77 -1.49 11.99 -19.13
C ASP A 77 -2.14 13.01 -18.18
N LEU A 78 -1.54 13.21 -17.02
CA LEU A 78 -1.97 14.25 -16.10
C LEU A 78 -1.51 15.61 -16.63
N ALA A 79 -2.38 16.62 -16.56
CA ALA A 79 -2.01 18.00 -16.91
C ALA A 79 -0.78 18.50 -16.14
N ALA A 80 -0.60 18.04 -14.88
CA ALA A 80 0.59 18.34 -14.08
C ALA A 80 1.85 17.74 -14.71
N ASP A 81 1.79 16.47 -15.12
CA ASP A 81 2.93 15.75 -15.71
C ASP A 81 3.31 16.32 -17.09
N GLU A 82 2.32 16.73 -17.89
CA GLU A 82 2.55 17.40 -19.19
C GLU A 82 3.24 18.77 -19.04
N SER A 83 3.01 19.45 -17.93
CA SER A 83 3.57 20.78 -17.66
C SER A 83 5.04 20.76 -17.18
N LEU A 84 5.58 19.57 -16.88
CA LEU A 84 6.94 19.43 -16.34
C LEU A 84 8.02 19.64 -17.40
N THR A 85 9.14 20.23 -17.01
CA THR A 85 10.34 20.25 -17.87
C THR A 85 10.92 18.84 -18.03
N LYS A 86 11.84 18.65 -18.97
CA LYS A 86 12.52 17.35 -19.16
C LYS A 86 13.28 16.91 -17.90
N GLU A 87 13.92 17.86 -17.23
CA GLU A 87 14.63 17.62 -15.96
C GLU A 87 13.63 17.22 -14.86
N GLN A 88 12.53 17.95 -14.71
CA GLN A 88 11.49 17.65 -13.73
C GLN A 88 10.80 16.31 -14.00
N THR A 89 10.61 15.94 -15.26
CA THR A 89 10.07 14.63 -15.65
C THR A 89 10.98 13.50 -15.20
N ALA A 90 12.30 13.65 -15.37
CA ALA A 90 13.27 12.66 -14.89
C ALA A 90 13.28 12.57 -13.36
N ILE A 91 13.16 13.71 -12.67
CA ILE A 91 13.03 13.76 -11.20
C ILE A 91 11.73 13.09 -10.75
N ASN A 92 10.60 13.35 -11.41
CA ASN A 92 9.30 12.74 -11.13
C ASN A 92 9.37 11.21 -11.26
N TYR A 93 10.03 10.69 -12.30
CA TYR A 93 10.27 9.27 -12.45
C TYR A 93 11.17 8.69 -11.34
N GLY A 94 12.24 9.40 -10.97
CA GLY A 94 13.10 9.02 -9.85
C GLY A 94 12.35 8.98 -8.52
N LEU A 95 11.47 9.94 -8.28
CA LEU A 95 10.60 10.01 -7.10
C LEU A 95 9.60 8.88 -7.07
N LEU A 96 8.98 8.51 -8.20
CA LEU A 96 8.12 7.34 -8.29
C LEU A 96 8.85 6.07 -7.84
N MET A 97 10.05 5.82 -8.37
CA MET A 97 10.86 4.65 -7.95
C MET A 97 11.22 4.72 -6.47
N TYR A 98 11.58 5.90 -5.98
CA TYR A 98 11.96 6.10 -4.59
C TYR A 98 10.79 5.84 -3.64
N VAL A 99 9.61 6.37 -3.96
CA VAL A 99 8.39 6.15 -3.17
C VAL A 99 8.03 4.67 -3.18
N GLN A 100 8.05 4.03 -4.35
CA GLN A 100 7.78 2.60 -4.46
C GLN A 100 8.79 1.77 -3.64
N ASP A 101 10.10 2.03 -3.71
CA ASP A 101 11.08 1.26 -2.93
C ASP A 101 11.01 1.52 -1.41
N LYS A 102 10.77 2.77 -0.97
CA LYS A 102 10.84 3.13 0.46
C LYS A 102 9.51 3.10 1.19
N LEU A 103 8.47 3.68 0.60
CA LEU A 103 7.16 3.81 1.25
C LEU A 103 6.35 2.51 1.14
N GLU A 104 6.58 1.69 0.11
CA GLU A 104 6.00 0.33 0.04
C GLU A 104 6.45 -0.50 1.26
N LEU A 105 7.74 -0.47 1.61
CA LEU A 105 8.25 -1.19 2.81
C LEU A 105 7.58 -0.73 4.11
N ILE A 106 7.34 0.57 4.25
CA ILE A 106 6.65 1.13 5.43
C ILE A 106 5.18 0.71 5.45
N THR A 107 4.55 0.68 4.28
CA THR A 107 3.16 0.25 4.10
C THR A 107 3.00 -1.23 4.40
N GLU A 108 3.88 -2.07 3.83
CA GLU A 108 3.95 -3.51 4.06
C GLU A 108 4.15 -3.83 5.55
N TYR A 109 5.08 -3.13 6.21
CA TYR A 109 5.29 -3.28 7.64
C TYR A 109 4.02 -2.96 8.44
N THR A 110 3.39 -1.82 8.13
CA THR A 110 2.22 -1.31 8.87
C THR A 110 1.01 -2.23 8.72
N LEU A 111 0.79 -2.79 7.53
CA LEU A 111 -0.37 -3.65 7.25
C LEU A 111 -0.16 -5.12 7.65
N TYR A 112 1.02 -5.69 7.37
CA TYR A 112 1.22 -7.14 7.47
C TYR A 112 2.10 -7.60 8.63
N LEU A 113 3.02 -6.75 9.09
CA LEU A 113 3.98 -7.13 10.12
C LEU A 113 3.59 -6.61 11.50
N ASN A 114 3.03 -5.39 11.58
CA ASN A 114 2.44 -4.92 12.82
C ASN A 114 1.32 -5.87 13.26
N LYS A 115 1.50 -6.48 14.43
CA LYS A 115 0.63 -7.55 14.94
C LYS A 115 -0.82 -7.08 15.07
N ASP A 116 -1.03 -5.92 15.68
CA ASP A 116 -2.38 -5.40 15.93
C ASP A 116 -3.10 -5.09 14.62
N ASN A 117 -2.43 -4.42 13.68
CA ASN A 117 -3.00 -4.10 12.37
C ASN A 117 -3.30 -5.37 11.56
N TYR A 118 -2.39 -6.34 11.54
CA TYR A 118 -2.60 -7.56 10.78
C TYR A 118 -3.75 -8.40 11.35
N GLU A 119 -3.78 -8.64 12.66
CA GLU A 119 -4.74 -9.53 13.29
C GLU A 119 -6.16 -8.93 13.33
N LYS A 120 -6.29 -7.63 13.57
CA LYS A 120 -7.60 -6.97 13.77
C LYS A 120 -8.15 -6.29 12.52
N TYR A 121 -7.32 -5.97 11.52
CA TYR A 121 -7.74 -5.28 10.29
C TYR A 121 -7.38 -6.06 9.02
N THR A 122 -6.08 -6.23 8.72
CA THR A 122 -5.63 -6.69 7.40
C THR A 122 -6.07 -8.13 7.10
N ARG A 123 -6.00 -9.05 8.06
CA ARG A 123 -6.36 -10.45 7.82
C ARG A 123 -7.85 -10.63 7.55
N SER A 124 -8.71 -9.91 8.28
CA SER A 124 -10.16 -10.04 8.17
C SER A 124 -10.71 -9.38 6.91
N ILE A 125 -10.10 -8.28 6.46
CA ILE A 125 -10.62 -7.53 5.30
C ILE A 125 -10.55 -8.33 3.99
N TYR A 126 -9.62 -9.28 3.85
CA TYR A 126 -9.56 -10.17 2.68
C TYR A 126 -10.81 -11.04 2.50
N SER A 127 -11.56 -11.32 3.58
CA SER A 127 -12.82 -12.05 3.48
C SER A 127 -13.92 -11.30 2.72
N LEU A 128 -13.78 -9.97 2.59
CA LEU A 128 -14.68 -9.14 1.80
C LEU A 128 -14.38 -9.21 0.29
N TYR A 129 -13.13 -9.51 -0.06
CA TYR A 129 -12.64 -9.43 -1.44
C TYR A 129 -12.49 -10.80 -2.10
N LEU A 130 -12.21 -11.84 -1.31
CA LEU A 130 -11.90 -13.18 -1.80
C LEU A 130 -12.93 -14.19 -1.27
N PRO A 131 -13.39 -15.13 -2.10
CA PRO A 131 -14.27 -16.19 -1.64
C PRO A 131 -13.52 -17.24 -0.82
N PHE A 132 -14.27 -18.03 -0.08
CA PHE A 132 -13.75 -19.25 0.54
C PHE A 132 -13.31 -20.25 -0.54
N PRO A 133 -12.13 -20.91 -0.42
CA PRO A 133 -11.16 -20.85 0.69
C PRO A 133 -9.99 -19.87 0.48
N MET A 134 -9.95 -19.14 -0.63
CA MET A 134 -8.81 -18.31 -1.07
C MET A 134 -8.44 -17.20 -0.09
N GLN A 135 -9.44 -16.67 0.64
CA GLN A 135 -9.26 -15.63 1.66
C GLN A 135 -8.21 -15.92 2.74
N TYR A 136 -7.84 -17.20 2.98
CA TYR A 136 -6.85 -17.54 4.00
C TYR A 136 -5.41 -17.56 3.48
N ASN A 137 -5.21 -17.94 2.21
CA ASN A 137 -3.88 -18.14 1.67
C ASN A 137 -3.23 -16.80 1.27
N THR A 138 -3.98 -15.94 0.59
CA THR A 138 -3.50 -14.63 0.11
C THR A 138 -2.88 -13.78 1.23
N PRO A 139 -3.56 -13.49 2.37
CA PRO A 139 -2.95 -12.68 3.44
C PRO A 139 -1.71 -13.33 4.07
N LEU A 140 -1.53 -14.66 4.00
CA LEU A 140 -0.32 -15.32 4.48
C LEU A 140 0.84 -15.14 3.49
N GLN A 141 0.56 -15.24 2.19
CA GLN A 141 1.54 -14.96 1.14
C GLN A 141 2.04 -13.52 1.21
N TYR A 142 1.14 -12.53 1.25
CA TYR A 142 1.52 -11.13 1.39
C TYR A 142 2.31 -10.87 2.69
N ARG A 143 1.93 -11.51 3.80
CA ARG A 143 2.69 -11.40 5.06
C ARG A 143 4.09 -11.99 4.97
N SER A 144 4.25 -13.13 4.30
CA SER A 144 5.57 -13.73 4.07
C SER A 144 6.45 -12.85 3.17
N HIS A 145 5.85 -12.24 2.14
CA HIS A 145 6.54 -11.32 1.24
C HIS A 145 7.00 -10.06 1.98
N ALA A 146 6.09 -9.41 2.72
CA ALA A 146 6.39 -8.26 3.56
C ALA A 146 7.50 -8.59 4.57
N ARG A 147 7.47 -9.78 5.19
CA ARG A 147 8.52 -10.23 6.11
C ARG A 147 9.89 -10.30 5.42
N ALA A 148 9.95 -10.83 4.20
CA ALA A 148 11.20 -10.92 3.44
C ALA A 148 11.74 -9.53 3.05
N ASN A 149 10.86 -8.63 2.59
CA ASN A 149 11.22 -7.28 2.19
C ASN A 149 11.66 -6.41 3.37
N CYS A 150 10.85 -6.35 4.42
CA CYS A 150 11.12 -5.55 5.62
C CYS A 150 12.37 -6.04 6.37
N ALA A 151 12.69 -7.34 6.31
CA ALA A 151 13.93 -7.86 6.88
C ALA A 151 15.18 -7.23 6.26
N ARG A 152 15.15 -6.81 4.99
CA ARG A 152 16.27 -6.15 4.29
C ARG A 152 16.64 -4.80 4.92
N ILE A 153 15.65 -4.09 5.47
CA ILE A 153 15.83 -2.79 6.13
C ILE A 153 15.86 -2.89 7.67
N GLY A 154 15.93 -4.11 8.20
CA GLY A 154 16.02 -4.37 9.64
C GLY A 154 14.70 -4.18 10.39
N LEU A 155 13.57 -4.08 9.68
CA LEU A 155 12.23 -4.14 10.25
C LEU A 155 11.82 -5.61 10.42
N LYS A 156 12.30 -6.21 11.51
CA LYS A 156 12.01 -7.61 11.84
C LYS A 156 10.95 -7.67 12.95
N VAL A 157 10.00 -8.56 12.77
CA VAL A 157 9.06 -8.98 13.80
C VAL A 157 9.53 -10.33 14.29
N GLU A 158 9.74 -10.44 15.60
CA GLU A 158 10.09 -11.70 16.23
C GLU A 158 8.83 -12.50 16.53
N ASP A 159 8.88 -13.80 16.23
CA ASP A 159 7.78 -14.69 16.54
C ASP A 159 7.86 -15.11 18.03
N LYS A 160 6.70 -15.38 18.65
CA LYS A 160 6.62 -15.75 20.07
C LYS A 160 7.51 -16.95 20.41
N THR A 161 7.60 -17.90 19.48
CA THR A 161 8.45 -19.09 19.57
C THR A 161 9.93 -18.75 19.69
N ASP A 162 10.40 -17.74 18.97
CA ASP A 162 11.82 -17.35 18.98
C ASP A 162 12.20 -16.75 20.35
N VAL A 163 11.29 -15.95 20.92
CA VAL A 163 11.46 -15.37 22.25
C VAL A 163 11.33 -16.41 23.34
N GLU A 164 10.38 -17.35 23.21
CA GLU A 164 10.23 -18.52 24.07
C GLU A 164 11.52 -19.33 24.10
N GLU A 165 12.08 -19.71 22.95
CA GLU A 165 13.35 -20.45 22.87
C GLU A 165 14.53 -19.69 23.49
N GLU A 166 14.61 -18.37 23.29
CA GLU A 166 15.64 -17.52 23.90
C GLU A 166 15.54 -17.54 25.44
N MET A 167 14.32 -17.55 25.98
CA MET A 167 14.06 -17.47 27.42
C MET A 167 14.04 -18.84 28.12
N LEU A 168 13.62 -19.90 27.43
CA LEU A 168 13.49 -21.26 27.94
C LEU A 168 14.82 -22.02 27.99
N LYS A 169 15.88 -21.52 27.34
CA LYS A 169 17.21 -22.14 27.36
C LYS A 169 17.76 -22.42 28.76
N ASN A 170 17.25 -21.77 29.81
CA ASN A 170 17.82 -21.83 31.15
C ASN A 170 16.84 -22.13 32.31
N VAL A 171 15.54 -22.39 32.08
CA VAL A 171 14.57 -22.58 33.19
C VAL A 171 13.54 -23.68 32.88
N PRO A 172 13.55 -24.81 33.62
CA PRO A 172 12.46 -25.77 33.55
C PRO A 172 11.19 -25.20 34.22
N THR A 173 10.05 -25.22 33.53
CA THR A 173 8.76 -24.78 34.06
C THR A 173 8.09 -25.90 34.85
N VAL A 174 8.26 -25.90 36.18
CA VAL A 174 7.80 -26.99 37.05
C VAL A 174 6.38 -26.76 37.59
N SER A 175 5.85 -25.52 37.54
CA SER A 175 4.52 -25.18 38.05
C SER A 175 3.69 -24.30 37.11
N LYS A 176 2.35 -24.41 37.20
CA LYS A 176 1.40 -23.61 36.41
C LYS A 176 1.50 -22.10 36.68
N VAL A 177 1.85 -21.70 37.91
CA VAL A 177 2.09 -20.30 38.28
C VAL A 177 3.34 -19.76 37.60
N GLN A 178 4.41 -20.56 37.53
CA GLN A 178 5.65 -20.18 36.83
C GLN A 178 5.43 -20.07 35.32
N GLN A 179 4.61 -20.95 34.73
CA GLN A 179 4.23 -20.87 33.31
C GLN A 179 3.54 -19.54 33.00
N LEU A 180 2.50 -19.17 33.76
CA LEU A 180 1.79 -17.90 33.56
C LEU A 180 2.72 -16.68 33.71
N LYS A 181 3.63 -16.71 34.69
CA LYS A 181 4.60 -15.63 34.85
C LYS A 181 5.55 -15.55 33.66
N HIS A 182 5.99 -16.68 33.12
CA HIS A 182 6.87 -16.74 31.97
C HIS A 182 6.16 -16.23 30.71
N ASP A 183 4.92 -16.64 30.49
CA ASP A 183 4.08 -16.19 29.37
C ASP A 183 3.92 -14.66 29.40
N ASN A 184 3.60 -14.10 30.57
CA ASN A 184 3.51 -12.64 30.74
C ASN A 184 4.85 -11.95 30.43
N MET A 185 5.98 -12.51 30.89
CA MET A 185 7.31 -11.94 30.60
C MET A 185 7.66 -11.99 29.11
N ILE A 186 7.28 -13.08 28.41
CA ILE A 186 7.46 -13.19 26.95
C ILE A 186 6.62 -12.14 26.24
N GLU A 187 5.36 -11.97 26.65
CA GLU A 187 4.46 -10.95 26.09
C GLU A 187 5.00 -9.53 26.30
N GLU A 188 5.48 -9.21 27.51
CA GLU A 188 6.15 -7.93 27.78
C GLU A 188 7.38 -7.71 26.89
N LYS A 189 8.24 -8.73 26.74
CA LYS A 189 9.43 -8.66 25.89
C LYS A 189 9.06 -8.45 24.41
N LEU A 190 8.03 -9.14 23.92
CA LEU A 190 7.52 -8.96 22.55
C LEU A 190 7.00 -7.54 22.33
N VAL A 191 6.25 -6.98 23.28
CA VAL A 191 5.76 -5.59 23.20
C VAL A 191 6.91 -4.60 23.12
N LEU A 192 7.95 -4.78 23.94
CA LEU A 192 9.14 -3.92 23.90
C LEU A 192 9.89 -4.04 22.56
N LYS A 193 10.11 -5.26 22.06
CA LYS A 193 10.77 -5.47 20.75
C LYS A 193 9.96 -4.90 19.60
N ASN A 194 8.64 -5.08 19.59
CA ASN A 194 7.74 -4.48 18.60
C ASN A 194 7.79 -2.94 18.66
N SER A 195 7.85 -2.36 19.86
CA SER A 195 7.98 -0.90 20.03
C SER A 195 9.30 -0.38 19.43
N VAL A 196 10.41 -1.11 19.60
CA VAL A 196 11.69 -0.79 18.96
C VAL A 196 11.58 -0.86 17.43
N THR A 197 10.90 -1.87 16.89
CA THR A 197 10.69 -1.97 15.44
C THR A 197 9.77 -0.85 14.91
N ASN A 198 8.73 -0.47 15.64
CA ASN A 198 7.89 0.69 15.33
C ASN A 198 8.71 1.99 15.31
N MET A 199 9.63 2.19 16.26
CA MET A 199 10.55 3.34 16.25
C MET A 199 11.46 3.33 15.02
N LYS A 200 12.01 2.17 14.63
CA LYS A 200 12.80 2.05 13.39
C LYS A 200 11.98 2.39 12.16
N CYS A 201 10.72 1.94 12.10
CA CYS A 201 9.81 2.24 11.01
C CYS A 201 9.54 3.76 10.92
N ILE A 202 9.28 4.42 12.05
CA ILE A 202 9.13 5.88 12.12
C ILE A 202 10.40 6.59 11.62
N ASN A 203 11.59 6.15 12.04
CA ASN A 203 12.84 6.78 11.61
C ASN A 203 13.03 6.66 10.08
N GLN A 204 12.66 5.52 9.49
CA GLN A 204 12.71 5.34 8.03
C GLN A 204 11.71 6.26 7.33
N LEU A 205 10.48 6.35 7.83
CA LEU A 205 9.47 7.28 7.29
C LEU A 205 9.95 8.74 7.39
N GLN A 206 10.54 9.12 8.52
CA GLN A 206 11.07 10.47 8.72
C GLN A 206 12.20 10.78 7.74
N GLU A 207 13.09 9.83 7.46
CA GLU A 207 14.15 10.01 6.47
C GLU A 207 13.57 10.14 5.06
N SER A 208 12.58 9.33 4.69
CA SER A 208 11.91 9.45 3.39
C SER A 208 11.20 10.80 3.22
N ILE A 209 10.50 11.28 4.26
CA ILE A 209 9.87 12.60 4.26
C ILE A 209 10.94 13.70 4.16
N ARG A 210 12.06 13.56 4.86
CA ARG A 210 13.16 14.53 4.81
C ARG A 210 13.72 14.65 3.39
N VAL A 211 13.97 13.53 2.72
CA VAL A 211 14.48 13.51 1.34
C VAL A 211 13.47 14.17 0.39
N ILE A 212 12.19 13.85 0.51
CA ILE A 212 11.13 14.47 -0.32
C ILE A 212 11.06 15.98 -0.06
N ASN A 213 11.07 16.41 1.20
CA ASN A 213 11.02 17.83 1.55
C ASN A 213 12.27 18.59 1.05
N GLN A 214 13.45 17.97 1.12
CA GLN A 214 14.67 18.57 0.58
C GLN A 214 14.56 18.76 -0.93
N LEU A 215 14.08 17.74 -1.65
CA LEU A 215 13.85 17.83 -3.09
C LEU A 215 12.80 18.90 -3.44
N GLN A 216 11.72 19.00 -2.67
CA GLN A 216 10.74 20.07 -2.84
C GLN A 216 11.39 21.45 -2.71
N LEU A 217 12.21 21.67 -1.68
CA LEU A 217 12.91 22.95 -1.50
C LEU A 217 13.85 23.27 -2.66
N GLU A 218 14.57 22.28 -3.18
CA GLU A 218 15.46 22.43 -4.35
C GLU A 218 14.68 22.77 -5.63
N LEU A 219 13.43 22.28 -5.74
CA LEU A 219 12.50 22.61 -6.82
C LEU A 219 11.77 23.95 -6.62
N GLY A 220 12.01 24.66 -5.51
CA GLY A 220 11.29 25.89 -5.16
C GLY A 220 9.87 25.67 -4.67
N SER A 221 9.56 24.45 -4.20
CA SER A 221 8.29 24.04 -3.62
C SER A 221 8.35 23.96 -2.09
N HIS A 222 7.20 24.03 -1.45
CA HIS A 222 7.07 23.89 0.00
C HIS A 222 6.34 22.59 0.39
N PRO A 223 6.57 22.05 1.61
CA PRO A 223 5.93 20.81 2.07
C PRO A 223 4.39 20.83 2.06
N VAL A 224 3.80 22.02 2.13
CA VAL A 224 2.35 22.23 2.07
C VAL A 224 1.81 22.04 0.65
N ASP A 225 2.64 22.33 -0.35
CA ASP A 225 2.27 22.24 -1.76
C ASP A 225 2.51 20.82 -2.31
N ASN A 226 2.00 20.58 -3.51
CA ASN A 226 2.37 19.40 -4.31
C ASN A 226 3.87 19.44 -4.63
N ILE A 227 4.49 18.29 -4.90
CA ILE A 227 5.95 18.16 -5.03
C ILE A 227 6.58 19.16 -6.00
N PHE A 228 5.91 19.43 -7.13
CA PHE A 228 6.38 20.33 -8.18
C PHE A 228 5.72 21.72 -8.15
N SER A 229 5.06 22.09 -7.04
CA SER A 229 4.27 23.34 -6.92
C SER A 229 3.19 23.51 -7.98
N THR A 230 2.76 22.42 -8.60
CA THR A 230 1.70 22.42 -9.61
C THR A 230 0.34 22.52 -8.93
N THR A 231 -0.61 23.20 -9.59
CA THR A 231 -2.00 23.33 -9.11
C THR A 231 -2.71 21.97 -9.05
N THR A 232 -2.30 21.05 -9.91
CA THR A 232 -2.78 19.67 -9.99
C THR A 232 -1.70 18.68 -9.53
N MET A 233 -2.11 17.52 -9.03
CA MET A 233 -1.19 16.47 -8.57
C MET A 233 -0.46 15.81 -9.73
N THR A 234 0.83 15.54 -9.56
CA THR A 234 1.64 14.72 -10.47
C THR A 234 1.48 13.23 -10.19
N SER A 235 2.01 12.38 -11.07
CA SER A 235 2.02 10.93 -10.85
C SER A 235 2.70 10.52 -9.54
N SER A 236 3.80 11.19 -9.15
CA SER A 236 4.50 10.90 -7.88
C SER A 236 3.72 11.38 -6.67
N ASP A 237 3.03 12.53 -6.76
CA ASP A 237 2.12 13.01 -5.72
C ASP A 237 1.02 11.98 -5.43
N LEU A 238 0.42 11.38 -6.48
CA LEU A 238 -0.63 10.39 -6.33
C LEU A 238 -0.14 9.10 -5.63
N LEU A 239 1.04 8.60 -6.01
CA LEU A 239 1.60 7.41 -5.38
C LEU A 239 1.99 7.68 -3.93
N LEU A 240 2.62 8.83 -3.66
CA LEU A 240 2.95 9.25 -2.30
C LEU A 240 1.68 9.40 -1.45
N LEU A 241 0.64 10.03 -2.00
CA LEU A 241 -0.66 10.18 -1.35
C LEU A 241 -1.28 8.81 -1.02
N ALA A 242 -1.15 7.82 -1.90
CA ALA A 242 -1.74 6.49 -1.71
C ALA A 242 -1.08 5.77 -0.53
N HIS A 243 0.25 5.77 -0.47
CA HIS A 243 0.98 5.21 0.67
C HIS A 243 0.64 5.94 1.97
N LEU A 244 0.71 7.28 1.97
CA LEU A 244 0.40 8.09 3.16
C LEU A 244 -1.03 7.87 3.65
N TYR A 245 -1.99 7.75 2.75
CA TYR A 245 -3.39 7.48 3.07
C TYR A 245 -3.55 6.11 3.75
N ILE A 246 -2.93 5.07 3.21
CA ILE A 246 -3.00 3.72 3.79
C ILE A 246 -2.39 3.70 5.20
N ILE A 247 -1.17 4.22 5.37
CA ILE A 247 -0.47 4.16 6.68
C ILE A 247 -1.07 5.08 7.75
N THR A 248 -1.89 6.06 7.35
CA THR A 248 -2.59 6.98 8.26
C THR A 248 -4.10 6.71 8.35
N HIS A 249 -4.56 5.58 7.81
CA HIS A 249 -5.98 5.24 7.77
C HIS A 249 -6.56 5.10 9.18
N LYS A 250 -7.78 5.64 9.38
CA LYS A 250 -8.39 5.77 10.72
C LYS A 250 -8.86 4.44 11.29
N ASP A 251 -9.09 3.44 10.44
CA ASP A 251 -9.58 2.12 10.86
C ASP A 251 -8.43 1.19 11.27
N LEU A 252 -7.16 1.62 11.10
CA LEU A 252 -6.02 0.86 11.60
C LEU A 252 -6.02 0.85 13.15
N PRO A 253 -5.93 -0.34 13.78
CA PRO A 253 -5.87 -0.48 15.23
C PRO A 253 -4.69 0.23 15.89
N ASP A 254 -3.49 0.08 15.34
CA ASP A 254 -2.27 0.76 15.79
C ASP A 254 -1.95 1.93 14.85
N GLN A 255 -2.16 3.14 15.36
CA GLN A 255 -2.01 4.41 14.64
C GLN A 255 -0.71 5.14 15.01
N PHE A 256 0.37 4.41 15.34
CA PHE A 256 1.65 5.01 15.73
C PHE A 256 2.20 6.01 14.68
N ILE A 257 2.09 5.71 13.38
CA ILE A 257 2.54 6.59 12.29
C ILE A 257 1.72 7.87 12.25
N ARG A 258 0.39 7.76 12.28
CA ARG A 258 -0.50 8.92 12.28
C ARG A 258 -0.24 9.82 13.49
N SER A 259 -0.10 9.23 14.68
CA SER A 259 0.19 9.95 15.92
C SER A 259 1.55 10.65 15.86
N PHE A 260 2.54 10.03 15.22
CA PHE A 260 3.84 10.64 14.97
C PHE A 260 3.73 11.83 14.03
N LEU A 261 3.11 11.66 12.85
CA LEU A 261 2.95 12.71 11.84
C LEU A 261 2.14 13.91 12.36
N GLN A 262 1.12 13.68 13.20
CA GLN A 262 0.38 14.75 13.86
C GLN A 262 1.28 15.63 14.74
N ARG A 263 2.31 15.04 15.35
CA ARG A 263 3.23 15.76 16.24
C ARG A 263 4.39 16.42 15.50
N THR A 264 4.91 15.78 14.46
CA THR A 264 6.12 16.24 13.76
C THR A 264 5.81 17.11 12.56
N SER A 265 4.84 16.71 11.74
CA SER A 265 4.55 17.34 10.44
C SER A 265 3.04 17.36 10.15
N PRO A 266 2.24 18.12 10.91
CA PRO A 266 0.78 18.19 10.71
C PRO A 266 0.40 18.72 9.31
N GLU A 267 1.28 19.51 8.69
CA GLU A 267 1.15 20.01 7.32
C GLU A 267 0.98 18.90 6.29
N ILE A 268 1.71 17.78 6.45
CA ILE A 268 1.62 16.64 5.53
C ILE A 268 0.24 15.99 5.62
N LEU A 269 -0.32 15.86 6.82
CA LEU A 269 -1.66 15.31 7.01
C LEU A 269 -2.73 16.23 6.43
N ALA A 270 -2.58 17.55 6.60
CA ALA A 270 -3.47 18.52 5.98
C ALA A 270 -3.43 18.43 4.44
N ARG A 271 -2.24 18.27 3.85
CA ARG A 271 -2.05 18.04 2.41
C ARG A 271 -2.72 16.75 1.95
N VAL A 272 -2.54 15.66 2.69
CA VAL A 272 -3.20 14.37 2.41
C VAL A 272 -4.73 14.54 2.42
N ASP A 273 -5.29 15.16 3.45
CA ASP A 273 -6.74 15.38 3.55
C ASP A 273 -7.28 16.28 2.42
N GLN A 274 -6.53 17.30 2.00
CA GLN A 274 -6.92 18.18 0.89
C GLN A 274 -6.91 17.41 -0.44
N ASN A 275 -5.82 16.71 -0.75
CA ASN A 275 -5.67 15.98 -2.00
C ASN A 275 -6.65 14.80 -2.09
N LEU A 276 -6.94 14.13 -0.97
CA LEU A 276 -7.96 13.07 -0.91
C LEU A 276 -9.35 13.58 -1.29
N LYS A 277 -9.74 14.80 -0.88
CA LYS A 277 -11.05 15.37 -1.27
C LYS A 277 -11.15 15.55 -2.78
N VAL A 278 -10.09 16.03 -3.42
CA VAL A 278 -10.03 16.22 -4.88
C VAL A 278 -10.18 14.88 -5.59
N VAL A 279 -9.43 13.87 -5.15
CA VAL A 279 -9.47 12.53 -5.73
C VAL A 279 -10.81 11.83 -5.50
N GLN A 280 -11.40 11.96 -4.30
CA GLN A 280 -12.70 11.36 -3.99
C GLN A 280 -13.83 11.95 -4.85
N ASP A 281 -13.80 13.25 -5.12
CA ASP A 281 -14.75 13.88 -6.05
C ASP A 281 -14.60 13.30 -7.46
N ALA A 282 -13.37 13.09 -7.93
CA ALA A 282 -13.10 12.47 -9.22
C ALA A 282 -13.58 11.01 -9.27
N ILE A 283 -13.30 10.20 -8.23
CA ILE A 283 -13.74 8.79 -8.15
C ILE A 283 -15.26 8.66 -8.18
N SER A 284 -15.98 9.58 -7.53
CA SER A 284 -17.44 9.51 -7.43
C SER A 284 -18.15 9.50 -8.79
N LYS A 285 -17.47 10.01 -9.84
CA LYS A 285 -17.99 10.14 -11.21
C LYS A 285 -17.67 8.93 -12.09
N ILE A 286 -16.85 7.98 -11.60
CA ILE A 286 -16.35 6.86 -12.39
C ILE A 286 -17.32 5.66 -12.31
N GLN A 287 -17.48 4.99 -13.44
CA GLN A 287 -18.19 3.73 -13.51
C GLN A 287 -17.38 2.61 -12.85
N ARG A 288 -17.99 1.96 -11.87
CA ARG A 288 -17.46 0.79 -11.18
C ARG A 288 -18.33 -0.41 -11.49
N ARG A 289 -17.70 -1.55 -11.78
CA ARG A 289 -18.40 -2.83 -11.98
C ARG A 289 -17.77 -3.93 -11.16
N GLY A 290 -18.59 -4.93 -10.81
CA GLY A 290 -18.10 -6.20 -10.27
C GLY A 290 -17.41 -7.03 -11.36
N PRO A 291 -16.63 -8.04 -10.95
CA PRO A 291 -16.02 -8.97 -11.90
C PRO A 291 -17.06 -9.85 -12.57
N THR A 292 -16.82 -10.17 -13.83
CA THR A 292 -17.51 -11.28 -14.50
C THR A 292 -17.02 -12.62 -13.96
N PHE A 293 -17.70 -13.71 -14.33
CA PHE A 293 -17.32 -15.06 -13.87
C PHE A 293 -15.85 -15.39 -14.14
N TRP A 294 -15.30 -15.01 -15.31
CA TRP A 294 -13.93 -15.30 -15.70
C TRP A 294 -12.88 -14.39 -15.05
N GLU A 295 -13.32 -13.24 -14.53
CA GLU A 295 -12.44 -12.30 -13.81
C GLU A 295 -12.43 -12.57 -12.32
N SER A 296 -13.47 -13.24 -11.81
CA SER A 296 -13.62 -13.49 -10.38
C SER A 296 -12.57 -14.48 -9.85
N PRO A 297 -12.09 -14.31 -8.61
CA PRO A 297 -11.12 -15.20 -7.98
C PRO A 297 -11.86 -16.44 -7.46
N ASN A 298 -12.26 -17.33 -8.38
CA ASN A 298 -12.97 -18.56 -8.05
C ASN A 298 -12.07 -19.79 -8.30
N ILE A 299 -12.43 -20.92 -7.68
CA ILE A 299 -11.63 -22.15 -7.76
C ILE A 299 -11.43 -22.61 -9.21
N VAL A 300 -12.44 -22.46 -10.06
CA VAL A 300 -12.38 -22.86 -11.47
C VAL A 300 -11.32 -22.03 -12.21
N ASN A 301 -11.31 -20.72 -12.00
CA ASN A 301 -10.35 -19.82 -12.62
C ASN A 301 -8.94 -20.05 -12.08
N ALA A 302 -8.77 -20.22 -10.76
CA ALA A 302 -7.46 -20.52 -10.20
C ALA A 302 -6.87 -21.83 -10.75
N VAL A 303 -7.68 -22.89 -10.88
CA VAL A 303 -7.22 -24.13 -11.52
C VAL A 303 -6.89 -23.92 -12.99
N ARG A 304 -7.72 -23.14 -13.71
CA ARG A 304 -7.45 -22.81 -15.11
C ARG A 304 -6.11 -22.10 -15.27
N HIS A 305 -5.83 -21.09 -14.46
CA HIS A 305 -4.57 -20.34 -14.51
C HIS A 305 -3.36 -21.16 -14.07
N LEU A 306 -3.55 -22.24 -13.29
CA LEU A 306 -2.47 -23.18 -12.93
C LEU A 306 -2.16 -24.20 -14.04
N VAL A 307 -3.11 -24.48 -14.93
CA VAL A 307 -2.99 -25.52 -15.97
C VAL A 307 -2.57 -24.95 -17.32
N VAL A 308 -2.84 -23.67 -17.57
CA VAL A 308 -2.46 -22.92 -18.79
C VAL A 308 -1.11 -22.27 -18.61
#